data_AF-A0A943GPY9-F1
#
_entry.id   AF-A0A943GPY9-F1
#
_cell.length_a   1.000
_cell.length_b   1.000
_cell.length_c   1.000
_cell.angle_alpha   90.00
_cell.angle_beta   90.00
_cell.angle_gamma   90.00
#
_symmetry.space_group_name_H-M   'P 1'
#
loop_
_entity.id
_entity.type
_entity.pdbx_description
1 polymer ?
#
loop_
_entity_poly.entity_id
_entity_poly.type
_entity_poly.pdbx_seq_one_letter_code
_entity_poly.pdbx_strand_id
1 'polypeptide(L)'
;MRTVLVLMDTLRRDVLSCYNPTTDVQTPNLDAFAGQSCVFDNHWIGSAPCMPARRDILTGRYNFLERPWGPIEPFDVTLPACLRANGNFCHITTDHCHYLRTGGEGYLQEFNTWDYHRGQEGDPWVSRIDEPGNMPETFYGRVREQYQKNRQLWPNEEDMP
;
A
#
# COMPACT_ATOMS: atom_id res chain seq x y z
N MET A 1 -19.76 -15.82 0.65
CA MET A 1 -19.67 -14.35 0.76
C MET A 1 -18.34 -13.92 0.16
N ARG A 2 -18.28 -12.78 -0.54
CA ARG A 2 -17.04 -12.20 -1.05
C ARG A 2 -16.69 -10.99 -0.19
N THR A 3 -15.41 -10.80 0.11
CA THR A 3 -14.91 -9.71 0.95
C THR A 3 -13.80 -8.99 0.20
N VAL A 4 -13.84 -7.66 0.21
CA VAL A 4 -12.80 -6.80 -0.38
C VAL A 4 -12.28 -5.90 0.73
N LEU A 5 -10.97 -5.90 0.94
CA LEU A 5 -10.28 -4.98 1.83
C LEU A 5 -9.55 -3.94 0.98
N VAL A 6 -9.96 -2.68 1.11
CA VAL A 6 -9.26 -1.54 0.51
C VAL A 6 -8.37 -0.91 1.57
N LEU A 7 -7.08 -0.80 1.29
CA LEU A 7 -6.10 -0.19 2.18
C LEU A 7 -5.37 0.93 1.44
N MET A 8 -5.44 2.14 1.99
CA MET A 8 -4.80 3.33 1.43
C MET A 8 -3.61 3.71 2.32
N ASP A 9 -2.43 3.84 1.73
CA ASP A 9 -1.20 4.15 2.48
C ASP A 9 -1.12 5.65 2.78
N THR A 10 -0.79 6.00 4.02
CA THR A 10 -0.58 7.39 4.46
C THR A 10 -1.81 8.31 4.30
N LEU A 11 -3.01 7.73 4.10
CA LEU A 11 -4.25 8.50 4.05
C LEU A 11 -4.52 9.16 5.40
N ARG A 12 -4.74 10.47 5.37
CA ARG A 12 -5.12 11.21 6.56
C ARG A 12 -6.64 11.26 6.73
N ARG A 13 -7.10 11.06 7.96
CA ARG A 13 -8.53 11.12 8.29
C ARG A 13 -9.15 12.50 8.02
N ASP A 14 -8.41 13.58 8.25
CA ASP A 14 -8.92 14.95 8.17
C ASP A 14 -9.09 15.47 6.73
N VAL A 15 -8.62 14.72 5.72
CA VAL A 15 -8.83 15.03 4.31
C VAL A 15 -10.06 14.32 3.71
N LEU A 16 -10.83 13.59 4.53
CA LEU A 16 -12.04 12.89 4.10
C LEU A 16 -13.27 13.64 4.60
N SER A 17 -14.18 14.04 3.71
CA SER A 17 -15.39 14.79 4.08
C SER A 17 -16.32 14.03 5.02
N CYS A 18 -16.35 12.70 4.93
CA CYS A 18 -17.07 11.83 5.88
C CYS A 18 -16.56 11.92 7.34
N TYR A 19 -15.34 12.42 7.56
CA TYR A 19 -14.78 12.65 8.90
C TYR A 19 -14.53 14.13 9.23
N ASN A 20 -14.32 14.98 8.21
CA ASN A 20 -14.10 16.41 8.33
C ASN A 20 -14.92 17.16 7.26
N PRO A 21 -16.17 17.57 7.57
CA PRO A 21 -17.04 18.22 6.58
C PRO A 21 -16.55 19.56 6.03
N THR A 22 -15.54 20.18 6.67
CA THR A 22 -14.97 21.47 6.24
C THR A 22 -13.68 21.31 5.46
N THR A 23 -13.31 20.09 5.05
CA THR A 23 -12.14 19.85 4.21
C THR A 23 -12.38 20.36 2.78
N ASP A 24 -11.34 20.88 2.14
CA ASP A 24 -11.40 21.32 0.74
C ASP A 24 -11.24 20.14 -0.25
N VAL A 25 -10.93 18.95 0.24
CA VAL A 25 -10.71 17.74 -0.57
C VAL A 25 -12.04 17.06 -0.89
N GLN A 26 -12.31 16.84 -2.18
CA GLN A 26 -13.53 16.17 -2.63
C GLN A 26 -13.36 14.65 -2.64
N THR A 27 -14.16 13.93 -1.84
CA THR A 27 -14.14 12.46 -1.79
C THR A 27 -15.51 11.82 -2.05
N PRO A 28 -16.21 12.15 -3.16
CA PRO A 28 -17.62 11.78 -3.37
C PRO A 28 -17.87 10.27 -3.37
N ASN A 29 -16.93 9.47 -3.87
CA ASN A 29 -17.05 8.01 -3.86
C ASN A 29 -16.91 7.41 -2.45
N LEU A 30 -16.02 7.96 -1.62
CA LEU A 30 -15.87 7.52 -0.24
C LEU A 30 -17.04 7.99 0.62
N ASP A 31 -17.59 9.18 0.35
CA ASP A 31 -18.79 9.69 1.02
C ASP A 31 -20.02 8.83 0.71
N ALA A 32 -20.21 8.47 -0.56
CA ALA A 32 -21.28 7.57 -0.98
C ALA A 32 -21.15 6.18 -0.32
N PHE A 33 -19.92 5.65 -0.25
CA PHE A 33 -19.65 4.39 0.44
C PHE A 33 -19.91 4.49 1.95
N ALA A 34 -19.48 5.58 2.59
CA ALA A 34 -19.70 5.83 4.01
C ALA A 34 -21.20 5.93 4.35
N GLY A 35 -22.01 6.58 3.50
CA GLY A 35 -23.46 6.70 3.69
C GLY A 35 -24.24 5.38 3.65
N GLN A 36 -23.61 4.30 3.17
CA GLN A 36 -24.19 2.95 3.11
C GLN A 36 -23.47 1.96 4.04
N SER A 37 -22.52 2.44 4.87
CA SER A 37 -21.63 1.60 5.66
C SER A 37 -21.64 1.98 7.13
N CYS A 38 -21.07 1.12 7.97
CA CYS A 38 -20.71 1.51 9.33
C CYS A 38 -19.39 2.27 9.31
N VAL A 39 -19.39 3.50 9.82
CA VAL A 39 -18.20 4.35 9.91
C VAL A 39 -17.68 4.33 11.35
N PHE A 40 -16.39 4.07 11.50
CA PHE A 40 -15.72 4.04 12.80
C PHE A 40 -15.01 5.36 13.06
N ASP A 41 -15.38 6.05 14.15
CA ASP A 41 -14.73 7.29 14.58
C ASP A 41 -13.47 7.07 15.42
N ASN A 42 -13.37 5.89 16.06
CA ASN A 42 -12.30 5.55 17.00
C ASN A 42 -11.53 4.30 16.54
N HIS A 43 -11.04 4.31 15.30
CA HIS A 43 -10.16 3.27 14.77
C HIS A 43 -8.70 3.77 14.81
N TRP A 44 -7.84 3.02 15.51
CA TRP A 44 -6.43 3.31 15.67
C TRP A 44 -5.58 2.16 15.16
N ILE A 45 -4.46 2.48 14.52
CA ILE A 45 -3.45 1.48 14.15
C ILE A 45 -2.69 1.01 15.39
N GLY A 46 -2.26 -0.25 15.35
CA GLY A 46 -1.41 -0.81 16.40
C GLY A 46 0.05 -0.40 16.28
N SER A 47 0.62 -0.63 15.11
CA SER A 47 2.03 -0.36 14.80
C SER A 47 2.18 0.63 13.65
N ALA A 48 3.32 1.32 13.61
CA ALA A 48 3.75 2.20 12.52
C ALA A 48 5.26 2.00 12.28
N PRO A 49 5.79 2.21 11.05
CA PRO A 49 5.13 2.71 9.83
C PRO A 49 4.40 1.60 9.04
N CYS A 50 4.22 1.76 7.73
CA CYS A 50 3.37 0.92 6.87
C CYS A 50 3.58 -0.60 7.01
N MET A 51 4.82 -1.10 7.02
CA MET A 51 5.07 -2.55 7.09
C MET A 51 4.66 -3.19 8.43
N PRO A 52 5.05 -2.64 9.60
CA PRO A 52 4.49 -3.08 10.88
C PRO A 52 2.96 -3.01 10.94
N ALA A 53 2.35 -1.92 10.45
CA ALA A 53 0.88 -1.79 10.41
C ALA A 53 0.24 -2.90 9.56
N ARG A 54 0.81 -3.21 8.40
CA ARG A 54 0.35 -4.29 7.51
C ARG A 54 0.54 -5.66 8.16
N ARG A 55 1.62 -5.88 8.92
CA ARG A 55 1.80 -7.12 9.69
C ARG A 55 0.72 -7.29 10.74
N ASP A 56 0.37 -6.23 11.46
CA ASP A 56 -0.72 -6.26 12.43
C ASP A 56 -2.06 -6.61 11.76
N ILE A 57 -2.34 -6.02 10.59
CA ILE A 57 -3.54 -6.33 9.80
C ILE A 57 -3.56 -7.80 9.37
N LEU A 58 -2.44 -8.32 8.86
CA LEU A 58 -2.37 -9.70 8.36
C LEU A 58 -2.42 -10.71 9.51
N THR A 59 -1.81 -10.44 10.66
CA THR A 59 -1.69 -11.40 11.77
C THR A 59 -2.78 -11.25 12.83
N GLY A 60 -3.51 -10.13 12.84
CA GLY A 60 -4.48 -9.81 13.88
C GLY A 60 -3.84 -9.60 15.27
N ARG A 61 -2.54 -9.27 15.32
CA ARG A 61 -1.76 -9.10 16.55
C ARG A 61 -1.01 -7.79 16.53
N TYR A 62 -0.85 -7.15 17.68
CA TYR A 62 0.01 -5.97 17.80
C TYR A 62 1.47 -6.40 17.91
N ASN A 63 2.32 -5.89 17.01
CA ASN A 63 3.74 -6.23 16.96
C ASN A 63 4.65 -5.06 17.36
N PHE A 64 4.12 -3.85 17.60
CA PHE A 64 4.89 -2.61 17.81
C PHE A 64 6.02 -2.72 18.84
N LEU A 65 5.83 -3.49 19.91
CA LEU A 65 6.84 -3.67 20.97
C LEU A 65 7.87 -4.76 20.66
N GLU A 66 7.54 -5.67 19.76
CA GLU A 66 8.29 -6.91 19.56
C GLU A 66 9.07 -6.88 18.25
N ARG A 67 8.58 -6.15 17.23
CA ARG A 67 9.11 -6.23 15.88
C ARG A 67 9.06 -4.88 15.14
N PRO A 68 10.21 -4.39 14.64
CA PRO A 68 10.26 -3.23 13.77
C PRO A 68 9.83 -3.63 12.34
N TRP A 69 10.16 -2.78 11.36
CA TRP A 69 10.05 -3.11 9.93
C TRP A 69 10.67 -4.48 9.62
N GLY A 70 9.92 -5.35 8.95
CA GLY A 70 10.38 -6.69 8.61
C GLY A 70 9.38 -7.49 7.76
N PRO A 71 9.79 -8.69 7.32
CA PRO A 71 8.96 -9.56 6.50
C PRO A 71 7.82 -10.20 7.30
N ILE A 72 6.89 -10.86 6.59
CA ILE A 72 6.10 -11.94 7.19
C ILE A 72 7.01 -13.15 7.34
N GLU A 73 7.09 -13.67 8.56
CA GLU A 73 7.96 -14.79 8.89
C GLU A 73 7.25 -16.13 8.61
N PRO A 74 7.97 -17.22 8.30
CA PRO A 74 7.35 -18.52 8.01
C PRO A 74 6.50 -19.12 9.14
N PHE A 75 6.66 -18.63 10.37
CA PHE A 75 5.91 -19.06 11.55
C PHE A 75 4.74 -18.12 11.89
N ASP A 76 4.58 -17.00 11.18
CA ASP A 76 3.46 -16.10 11.40
C ASP A 76 2.15 -16.77 10.94
N VAL A 77 1.11 -16.64 11.75
CA VAL A 77 -0.24 -17.06 11.37
C VAL A 77 -0.96 -15.85 10.78
N THR A 78 -1.19 -15.88 9.47
CA THR A 78 -1.83 -14.77 8.75
C THR A 78 -3.28 -15.08 8.39
N LEU A 79 -4.10 -14.04 8.31
CA LEU A 79 -5.49 -14.11 7.89
C LEU A 79 -5.62 -14.73 6.48
N PRO A 80 -4.84 -14.33 5.44
CA PRO A 80 -4.90 -14.99 4.14
C PRO A 80 -4.52 -16.48 4.21
N ALA A 81 -3.48 -16.86 4.97
CA ALA A 81 -3.10 -18.26 5.12
C ALA A 81 -4.20 -19.09 5.81
N CYS A 82 -4.81 -18.57 6.87
CA CYS A 82 -5.94 -19.19 7.55
C CYS A 82 -7.15 -19.36 6.61
N LEU A 83 -7.49 -18.33 5.83
CA LEU A 83 -8.59 -18.40 4.87
C LEU A 83 -8.35 -19.46 3.80
N ARG A 84 -7.12 -19.53 3.26
CA ARG A 84 -6.69 -20.54 2.28
C ARG A 84 -6.76 -21.96 2.81
N ALA A 85 -6.29 -22.17 4.04
CA ALA A 85 -6.38 -23.47 4.70
C ALA A 85 -7.85 -23.95 4.86
N ASN A 86 -8.79 -23.01 4.89
CA ASN A 86 -10.23 -23.28 4.94
C ASN A 86 -10.92 -23.24 3.56
N GLY A 87 -10.15 -23.35 2.46
CA GLY A 87 -10.69 -23.46 1.11
C GLY A 87 -11.13 -22.13 0.47
N ASN A 88 -10.80 -20.99 1.07
CA ASN A 88 -11.11 -19.68 0.49
C ASN A 88 -9.98 -19.21 -0.44
N PHE A 89 -10.35 -18.59 -1.55
CA PHE A 89 -9.41 -17.96 -2.46
C PHE A 89 -9.14 -16.51 -2.04
N CYS A 90 -7.86 -16.17 -1.92
CA CYS A 90 -7.37 -14.84 -1.55
C CYS A 90 -6.48 -14.28 -2.66
N HIS A 91 -6.78 -13.07 -3.13
CA HIS A 91 -5.97 -12.31 -4.08
C HIS A 91 -5.64 -10.95 -3.50
N ILE A 92 -4.46 -10.42 -3.83
CA ILE A 92 -4.07 -9.05 -3.53
C ILE A 92 -3.64 -8.33 -4.81
N THR A 93 -4.24 -7.17 -5.05
CA THR A 93 -3.75 -6.19 -6.03
C THR A 93 -3.14 -5.04 -5.24
N THR A 94 -1.90 -4.65 -5.53
CA THR A 94 -1.21 -3.65 -4.71
C THR A 94 -0.21 -2.83 -5.52
N ASP A 95 -0.05 -1.57 -5.12
CA ASP A 95 1.05 -0.70 -5.54
C ASP A 95 2.13 -0.53 -4.47
N HIS A 96 1.99 -1.24 -3.35
CA HIS A 96 2.87 -1.10 -2.21
C HIS A 96 4.20 -1.82 -2.45
N CYS A 97 5.16 -1.10 -3.03
CA CYS A 97 6.45 -1.65 -3.45
C CYS A 97 7.26 -2.31 -2.32
N HIS A 98 6.98 -1.96 -1.06
CA HIS A 98 7.73 -2.49 0.07
C HIS A 98 7.56 -4.01 0.24
N TYR A 99 6.48 -4.60 -0.28
CA TYR A 99 6.33 -6.06 -0.33
C TYR A 99 7.36 -6.78 -1.21
N LEU A 100 8.03 -6.04 -2.10
CA LEU A 100 9.02 -6.55 -3.05
C LEU A 100 10.45 -6.12 -2.67
N ARG A 101 10.62 -5.35 -1.59
CA ARG A 101 11.92 -4.86 -1.14
C ARG A 101 12.50 -5.76 -0.06
N THR A 102 13.82 -5.67 0.09
CA THR A 102 14.51 -6.32 1.20
C THR A 102 13.94 -5.83 2.54
N GLY A 103 13.56 -6.78 3.41
CA GLY A 103 12.90 -6.51 4.68
C GLY A 103 11.38 -6.36 4.59
N GLY A 104 10.76 -6.61 3.44
CA GLY A 104 9.29 -6.66 3.28
C GLY A 104 8.79 -7.89 2.54
N GLU A 105 9.61 -8.92 2.47
CA GLU A 105 9.30 -10.18 1.82
C GLU A 105 8.22 -10.98 2.58
N GLY A 106 7.71 -12.05 1.97
CA GLY A 106 6.78 -12.99 2.60
C GLY A 106 5.31 -12.60 2.52
N TYR A 107 4.98 -11.30 2.43
CA TYR A 107 3.59 -10.83 2.43
C TYR A 107 2.76 -11.35 1.24
N LEU A 108 3.32 -11.34 0.03
CA LEU A 108 2.57 -11.73 -1.18
C LEU A 108 2.34 -13.25 -1.26
N GLN A 109 3.23 -14.03 -0.64
CA GLN A 109 3.18 -15.49 -0.60
C GLN A 109 2.02 -16.02 0.25
N GLU A 110 1.47 -15.17 1.13
CA GLU A 110 0.31 -15.48 1.96
C GLU A 110 -0.99 -15.58 1.14
N PHE A 111 -1.03 -15.00 -0.07
CA PHE A 111 -2.19 -15.02 -0.97
C PHE A 111 -2.09 -16.15 -2.01
N ASN A 112 -3.22 -16.55 -2.61
CA ASN A 112 -3.20 -17.53 -3.71
C ASN A 112 -2.58 -16.94 -4.98
N THR A 113 -2.86 -15.68 -5.23
CA THR A 113 -2.37 -14.92 -6.38
C THR A 113 -2.18 -13.47 -5.95
N TRP A 114 -1.30 -12.75 -6.65
CA TRP A 114 -1.06 -11.35 -6.41
C TRP A 114 -0.78 -10.63 -7.72
N ASP A 115 -1.14 -9.35 -7.78
CA ASP A 115 -0.88 -8.44 -8.87
C ASP A 115 -0.24 -7.16 -8.33
N TYR A 116 0.79 -6.67 -9.01
CA TYR A 116 1.60 -5.53 -8.57
C TYR A 116 1.64 -4.43 -9.63
N HIS A 117 1.11 -3.26 -9.26
CA HIS A 117 1.19 -2.04 -10.06
C HIS A 117 2.29 -1.15 -9.52
N ARG A 118 3.31 -0.82 -10.31
CA ARG A 118 4.53 -0.21 -9.72
C ARG A 118 4.28 1.14 -9.05
N GLY A 119 3.28 1.89 -9.53
CA GLY A 119 2.99 3.23 -9.04
C GLY A 119 4.20 4.16 -9.12
N GLN A 120 4.28 5.12 -8.20
CA GLN A 120 5.27 6.18 -8.24
C GLN A 120 6.57 5.84 -7.48
N GLU A 121 7.24 4.75 -7.86
CA GLU A 121 8.38 4.24 -7.10
C GLU A 121 9.74 4.31 -7.81
N GLY A 122 10.77 4.56 -6.98
CA GLY A 122 12.16 4.72 -7.40
C GLY A 122 13.01 3.47 -7.17
N ASP A 123 12.41 2.29 -7.21
CA ASP A 123 13.14 1.04 -7.12
C ASP A 123 13.95 0.79 -8.43
N PRO A 124 15.05 0.01 -8.37
CA PRO A 124 16.02 -0.11 -9.47
C PRO A 124 15.50 -1.01 -10.61
N TRP A 125 14.43 -0.57 -11.28
CA TRP A 125 13.79 -1.29 -12.37
C TRP A 125 14.44 -1.00 -13.72
N VAL A 126 14.50 0.27 -14.13
CA VAL A 126 15.09 0.66 -15.41
C VAL A 126 16.61 0.78 -15.29
N SER A 127 17.32 -0.10 -16.01
CA SER A 127 18.79 -0.09 -16.08
C SER A 127 19.28 0.98 -17.07
N ARG A 128 19.52 2.18 -16.55
CA ARG A 128 20.10 3.33 -17.27
C ARG A 128 21.17 3.99 -16.42
N ILE A 129 22.33 4.20 -17.01
CA ILE A 129 23.46 4.87 -16.37
C ILE A 129 23.34 6.38 -16.57
N ASP A 130 22.94 6.79 -17.78
CA ASP A 130 22.79 8.20 -18.15
C ASP A 130 21.79 8.92 -17.25
N GLU A 131 22.06 10.20 -16.99
CA GLU A 131 21.15 11.06 -16.25
C GLU A 131 19.81 11.17 -16.99
N PRO A 132 18.67 11.11 -16.27
CA PRO A 132 17.38 11.22 -16.90
C PRO A 132 17.16 12.63 -17.47
N GLY A 133 16.88 12.74 -18.77
CA GLY A 133 16.60 14.02 -19.43
C GLY A 133 15.29 14.71 -18.99
N ASN A 134 14.49 14.05 -18.15
CA ASN A 134 13.20 14.51 -17.62
C ASN A 134 13.26 14.89 -16.14
N MET A 135 14.43 15.30 -15.63
CA MET A 135 14.55 15.80 -14.26
C MET A 135 13.75 17.10 -14.09
N PRO A 136 12.86 17.19 -13.07
CA PRO A 136 12.13 18.42 -12.81
C PRO A 136 13.06 19.49 -12.24
N GLU A 137 12.98 20.71 -12.78
CA GLU A 137 13.74 21.86 -12.28
C GLU A 137 13.27 22.32 -10.89
N THR A 138 11.96 22.16 -10.61
CA THR A 138 11.35 22.49 -9.32
C THR A 138 10.45 21.35 -8.87
N PHE A 139 10.51 21.02 -7.58
CA PHE A 139 9.70 19.96 -6.99
C PHE A 139 9.45 20.21 -5.50
N TYR A 140 8.35 19.65 -5.00
CA TYR A 140 8.10 19.54 -3.57
C TYR A 140 8.60 18.18 -3.06
N GLY A 141 9.30 18.16 -1.92
CA GLY A 141 9.74 16.91 -1.28
C GLY A 141 11.08 16.40 -1.81
N ARG A 142 11.13 15.11 -2.21
CA ARG A 142 12.34 14.46 -2.73
C ARG A 142 12.10 13.88 -4.11
N VAL A 143 12.94 14.26 -5.07
CA VAL A 143 13.02 13.58 -6.37
C VAL A 143 14.00 12.43 -6.26
N ARG A 144 13.59 11.25 -6.74
CA ARG A 144 14.47 10.10 -6.90
C ARG A 144 14.88 10.00 -8.35
N GLU A 145 16.18 10.05 -8.62
CA GLU A 145 16.73 9.90 -9.98
C GLU A 145 16.20 8.62 -10.65
N GLN A 146 16.21 7.50 -9.91
CA GLN A 146 15.70 6.23 -10.41
C GLN A 146 14.20 6.28 -10.77
N TYR A 147 13.39 7.07 -10.07
CA TYR A 147 11.98 7.26 -10.45
C TYR A 147 11.88 7.93 -11.83
N GLN A 148 12.70 8.96 -12.10
CA GLN A 148 12.70 9.62 -13.40
C GLN A 148 13.21 8.70 -14.51
N LYS A 149 14.21 7.84 -14.22
CA LYS A 149 14.62 6.77 -15.14
C LYS A 149 13.48 5.80 -15.43
N ASN A 150 12.74 5.39 -14.41
CA ASN A 150 11.59 4.49 -14.56
C ASN A 150 10.50 5.11 -15.46
N ARG A 151 10.20 6.41 -15.29
CA ARG A 151 9.23 7.17 -16.09
C ARG A 151 9.55 7.24 -17.59
N GLN A 152 10.80 7.00 -17.99
CA GLN A 152 11.15 7.00 -19.42
C GLN A 152 10.45 5.86 -20.20
N LEU A 153 10.02 4.79 -19.52
CA LEU A 153 9.25 3.71 -20.14
C LEU A 153 7.75 4.01 -20.24
N TRP A 154 7.24 4.96 -19.45
CA TRP A 154 5.83 5.38 -19.42
C TRP A 154 5.77 6.90 -19.25
N PRO A 155 5.88 7.67 -20.35
CA PRO A 155 5.99 9.13 -20.27
C PRO A 155 4.75 9.80 -19.69
N ASN A 156 3.57 9.24 -19.94
CA ASN A 156 2.28 9.77 -19.48
C ASN A 156 1.69 8.90 -18.37
N GLU A 157 0.77 9.47 -17.58
CA GLU A 157 0.07 8.73 -16.52
C GLU A 157 -0.80 7.60 -17.08
N GLU A 158 -1.38 7.79 -18.26
CA GLU A 158 -2.16 6.77 -18.98
C GLU A 158 -1.32 5.55 -19.39
N ASP A 159 0.02 5.71 -19.45
CA ASP A 159 0.96 4.64 -19.79
C ASP A 159 1.41 3.84 -18.55
N MET A 160 0.99 4.23 -17.34
CA MET A 160 1.36 3.51 -16.11
C MET A 160 0.78 2.07 -16.13
N PRO A 161 1.61 1.05 -15.85
CA PRO A 161 1.16 -0.35 -15.75
C PRO A 161 0.37 -0.65 -14.46
#